data_AF-H1W0Q7-F1
#
_entry.id   AF-H1W0Q7-F1
#
_cell.length_a   1.000
_cell.length_b   1.000
_cell.length_c   1.000
_cell.angle_alpha   90.00
_cell.angle_beta   90.00
_cell.angle_gamma   90.00
#
_symmetry.space_group_name_H-M   'P 1'
#
loop_
_entity.id
_entity.type
_entity.pdbx_description
1 polymer ?
#
loop_
_entity_poly.entity_id
_entity_poly.type
_entity_poly.pdbx_seq_one_letter_code
_entity_poly.pdbx_strand_id
1 'polypeptide(L)'
;MRLLQRDNANNYTLTADLRADDAPPYAILSHTWGADEVVHEDVEKNLNDWQRKSGYDKIRFCADQAKRHGLQHFWVDTCCIDKSDAVEFQTAINSMFKWYRGAKRCYVYLSDVSCPSISDPPPGITTCEAALRGSRWFTRGWTLQELIAPQLVEFYSKEGAFLGDKRSLEAIIRDVTGIPARALRNTPLSSFTISEREAWARNRETKHEEDMV
;
A
#
# COMPACT_ATOMS: atom_id res chain seq x y z
N MET A 1 11.02 7.97 -9.99
CA MET A 1 10.26 7.91 -8.72
C MET A 1 10.94 8.75 -7.66
N ARG A 2 10.16 9.52 -6.90
CA ARG A 2 10.64 10.14 -5.66
C ARG A 2 10.34 9.23 -4.47
N LEU A 3 11.09 9.38 -3.39
CA LEU A 3 10.87 8.71 -2.10
C LEU A 3 10.70 9.76 -1.02
N LEU A 4 9.88 9.46 -0.01
CA LEU A 4 9.84 10.20 1.23
C LEU A 4 10.92 9.71 2.19
N GLN A 5 11.46 10.64 2.95
CA GLN A 5 12.28 10.37 4.13
C GLN A 5 11.82 11.26 5.29
N ARG A 6 11.92 10.73 6.52
CA ARG A 6 11.61 11.48 7.74
C ARG A 6 12.87 11.62 8.59
N ASP A 7 13.23 12.86 8.91
CA ASP A 7 14.39 13.15 9.76
C ASP A 7 14.10 12.90 11.26
N ASN A 8 15.10 13.12 12.12
CA ASN A 8 14.96 12.96 13.57
C ASN A 8 14.07 14.03 14.22
N ALA A 9 13.81 15.15 13.54
CA ALA A 9 12.92 16.21 13.96
C ALA A 9 11.48 16.00 13.46
N ASN A 10 11.18 14.87 12.81
CA ASN A 10 9.91 14.52 12.18
C ASN A 10 9.53 15.41 10.98
N ASN A 11 10.50 16.05 10.34
CA ASN A 11 10.27 16.71 9.06
C ASN A 11 10.32 15.69 7.93
N TYR A 12 9.46 15.87 6.93
CA TYR A 12 9.39 15.01 5.76
C TYR A 12 9.95 15.75 4.56
N THR A 13 10.75 15.03 3.77
CA THR A 13 11.30 15.57 2.52
C THR A 13 11.21 14.52 1.43
N LEU A 14 11.07 14.99 0.19
CA LEU A 14 11.14 14.15 -1.00
C LEU A 14 12.60 14.09 -1.49
N THR A 15 13.01 12.93 -1.99
CA THR A 15 14.23 12.82 -2.78
C THR A 15 14.08 13.52 -4.13
N ALA A 16 15.19 13.73 -4.83
CA ALA A 16 15.15 13.98 -6.26
C ALA A 16 14.42 12.84 -7.00
N ASP A 17 14.05 13.07 -8.26
CA ASP A 17 13.48 12.02 -9.09
C ASP A 17 14.56 10.96 -9.42
N LEU A 18 14.37 9.74 -8.90
CA LEU A 18 15.29 8.63 -9.02
C LEU A 18 14.83 7.68 -10.13
N ARG A 19 15.78 7.13 -10.89
CA ARG A 19 15.48 5.96 -11.72
C ARG A 19 15.17 4.79 -10.79
N ALA A 20 14.23 3.92 -11.18
CA ALA A 20 13.82 2.78 -10.34
C ALA A 20 15.00 1.85 -9.98
N ASP A 21 15.99 1.74 -10.85
CA ASP A 21 17.17 0.87 -10.63
C ASP A 21 18.22 1.51 -9.70
N ASP A 22 18.14 2.83 -9.49
CA ASP A 22 19.01 3.61 -8.61
C ASP A 22 18.37 3.89 -7.23
N ALA A 23 17.13 3.43 -7.02
CA ALA A 23 16.40 3.67 -5.78
C ALA A 23 17.07 2.97 -4.59
N PRO A 24 17.37 3.69 -3.49
CA PRO A 24 17.89 3.07 -2.26
C PRO A 24 16.84 2.15 -1.65
N PRO A 25 17.18 1.20 -0.76
CA PRO A 25 16.20 0.35 -0.09
C PRO A 25 15.05 1.16 0.55
N TYR A 26 13.81 0.82 0.20
CA TYR A 26 12.62 1.56 0.63
C TYR A 26 11.48 0.64 1.06
N ALA A 27 10.60 1.17 1.90
CA ALA A 27 9.27 0.63 2.15
C ALA A 27 8.24 1.23 1.18
N ILE A 28 7.12 0.56 0.95
CA ILE A 28 6.03 1.10 0.13
C ILE A 28 4.70 0.98 0.87
N LEU A 29 3.87 2.02 0.79
CA LEU A 29 2.54 2.04 1.40
C LEU A 29 1.47 1.68 0.38
N SER A 30 0.77 0.59 0.64
CA SER A 30 -0.49 0.25 -0.02
C SER A 30 -1.65 0.68 0.87
N HIS A 31 -2.62 1.39 0.32
CA HIS A 31 -3.74 1.92 1.09
C HIS A 31 -4.90 2.29 0.17
N THR A 32 -6.00 2.71 0.78
CA THR A 32 -7.15 3.25 0.05
C THR A 32 -7.30 4.72 0.34
N TRP A 33 -7.56 5.54 -0.68
CA TRP A 33 -7.66 6.98 -0.50
C TRP A 33 -8.85 7.34 0.41
N GLY A 34 -8.65 8.38 1.22
CA GLY A 34 -9.60 8.98 2.13
C GLY A 34 -10.14 10.31 1.62
N ALA A 35 -10.73 11.09 2.53
CA ALA A 35 -11.37 12.36 2.19
C ALA A 35 -10.38 13.52 2.05
N ASP A 36 -9.31 13.55 2.86
CA ASP A 36 -8.37 14.66 2.92
C ASP A 36 -6.94 14.14 2.84
N GLU A 37 -6.44 14.08 1.62
CA GLU A 37 -5.18 13.44 1.26
C GLU A 37 -3.99 14.39 1.29
N VAL A 38 -2.85 13.87 1.74
CA VAL A 38 -1.56 14.58 1.62
C VAL A 38 -1.02 14.32 0.22
N VAL A 39 -0.91 15.38 -0.57
CA VAL A 39 -0.49 15.34 -1.97
C VAL A 39 0.96 15.81 -2.13
N HIS A 40 1.50 15.68 -3.34
CA HIS A 40 2.88 16.06 -3.67
C HIS A 40 3.22 17.49 -3.25
N GLU A 41 2.37 18.44 -3.64
CA GLU A 41 2.53 19.86 -3.40
C GLU A 41 2.58 20.22 -1.91
N ASP A 42 1.86 19.48 -1.06
CA ASP A 42 1.87 19.70 0.40
C ASP A 42 3.27 19.48 0.99
N VAL A 43 3.95 18.42 0.54
CA VAL A 43 5.28 18.04 1.02
C VAL A 43 6.34 18.93 0.41
N GLU A 44 6.23 19.24 -0.88
CA GLU A 44 7.21 20.07 -1.60
C GLU A 44 7.28 21.50 -1.01
N LYS A 45 6.14 22.11 -0.70
CA LYS A 45 6.10 23.45 -0.11
C LYS A 45 6.56 23.47 1.36
N ASN A 46 6.66 22.30 2.00
CA ASN A 46 7.05 22.12 3.40
C ASN A 46 6.29 23.06 4.37
N LEU A 47 5.02 23.32 4.07
CA LEU A 47 4.13 24.09 4.93
C LEU A 47 3.57 23.07 5.94
N ASN A 48 4.04 23.08 7.19
CA ASN A 48 3.66 22.14 8.27
C ASN A 48 2.14 21.97 8.54
N ASP A 49 1.27 22.62 7.77
CA ASP A 49 -0.19 22.56 7.88
C ASP A 49 -0.78 21.21 7.42
N TRP A 50 -0.09 20.48 6.53
CA TRP A 50 -0.59 19.20 6.02
C TRP A 50 -0.63 18.08 7.06
N GLN A 51 0.02 18.27 8.22
CA GLN A 51 -0.10 17.35 9.37
C GLN A 51 -1.53 17.31 9.96
N ARG A 52 -2.36 18.30 9.65
CA ARG A 52 -3.77 18.34 10.05
C ARG A 52 -4.66 17.50 9.14
N LYS A 53 -4.17 17.11 7.97
CA LYS A 53 -4.94 16.31 7.00
C LYS A 53 -5.12 14.89 7.50
N SER A 54 -6.28 14.31 7.25
CA SER A 54 -6.56 12.91 7.63
C SER A 54 -5.60 11.90 7.00
N GLY A 55 -5.10 12.20 5.79
CA GLY A 55 -4.10 11.40 5.07
C GLY A 55 -2.71 11.42 5.72
N TYR A 56 -2.45 12.30 6.70
CA TYR A 56 -1.20 12.32 7.43
C TYR A 56 -0.98 11.04 8.24
N ASP A 57 -2.05 10.46 8.81
CA ASP A 57 -1.94 9.31 9.71
C ASP A 57 -1.28 8.10 9.05
N LYS A 58 -1.64 7.80 7.80
CA LYS A 58 -1.04 6.70 7.03
C LYS A 58 0.42 6.98 6.63
N ILE A 59 0.79 8.25 6.39
CA ILE A 59 2.18 8.64 6.10
C ILE A 59 3.04 8.48 7.35
N ARG A 60 2.57 9.01 8.48
CA ARG A 60 3.22 8.84 9.79
C ARG A 60 3.39 7.36 10.13
N PHE A 61 2.32 6.58 9.98
CA PHE A 61 2.35 5.14 10.17
C PHE A 61 3.42 4.47 9.30
N CYS A 62 3.46 4.76 8.00
CA CYS A 62 4.45 4.19 7.08
C CYS A 62 5.88 4.57 7.49
N ALA A 63 6.11 5.83 7.86
CA ALA A 63 7.40 6.31 8.34
C ALA A 63 7.85 5.63 9.63
N ASP A 64 6.91 5.37 10.56
CA ASP A 64 7.19 4.64 11.80
C ASP A 64 7.56 3.18 11.52
N GLN A 65 6.83 2.49 10.65
CA GLN A 65 7.13 1.10 10.29
C GLN A 65 8.43 0.99 9.50
N ALA A 66 8.69 1.89 8.54
CA ALA A 66 9.93 1.96 7.80
C ALA A 66 11.13 2.11 8.76
N LYS A 67 11.04 3.05 9.70
CA LYS A 67 12.07 3.28 10.73
C LYS A 67 12.31 2.05 11.60
N ARG A 68 11.26 1.37 12.06
CA ARG A 68 11.36 0.12 12.85
C ARG A 68 12.12 -0.98 12.11
N HIS A 69 11.99 -1.03 10.79
CA HIS A 69 12.66 -1.99 9.93
C HIS A 69 13.98 -1.48 9.33
N GLY A 70 14.52 -0.36 9.83
CA GLY A 70 15.81 0.19 9.39
C GLY A 70 15.79 0.78 7.97
N LEU A 71 14.62 1.11 7.45
CA LEU A 71 14.44 1.74 6.13
C LEU A 71 14.29 3.24 6.31
N GLN A 72 15.24 4.00 5.76
CA GLN A 72 15.21 5.47 5.78
C GLN A 72 14.17 6.04 4.80
N HIS A 73 13.95 5.34 3.69
CA HIS A 73 13.10 5.79 2.60
C HIS A 73 11.80 4.99 2.55
N PHE A 74 10.72 5.65 2.16
CA PHE A 74 9.45 5.01 1.89
C PHE A 74 8.70 5.71 0.78
N TRP A 75 7.76 5.00 0.15
CA TRP A 75 6.99 5.50 -0.99
C TRP A 75 5.49 5.49 -0.68
N VAL A 76 4.82 6.58 -1.07
CA VAL A 76 3.37 6.76 -0.96
C VAL A 76 2.90 7.46 -2.24
N ASP A 77 2.00 6.84 -3.00
CA ASP A 77 1.54 7.31 -4.32
C ASP A 77 1.00 8.76 -4.29
N THR A 78 0.29 9.15 -3.23
CA THR A 78 -0.35 10.46 -3.14
C THR A 78 0.64 11.62 -3.13
N CYS A 79 1.84 11.44 -2.58
CA CYS A 79 2.82 12.51 -2.41
C CYS A 79 4.18 12.25 -3.09
N CYS A 80 4.50 11.01 -3.44
CA CYS A 80 5.72 10.68 -4.19
C CYS A 80 5.56 10.83 -5.70
N ILE A 81 4.33 10.91 -6.21
CA ILE A 81 4.01 11.18 -7.62
C ILE A 81 3.46 12.61 -7.70
N ASP A 82 4.06 13.44 -8.54
CA ASP A 82 3.43 14.67 -8.98
C ASP A 82 2.34 14.33 -10.00
N LYS A 83 1.08 14.38 -9.55
CA LYS A 83 -0.09 14.10 -10.40
C LYS A 83 -0.48 15.30 -11.26
N SER A 84 0.11 16.47 -11.02
CA SER A 84 -0.11 17.66 -11.87
C SER A 84 0.73 17.60 -13.14
N ASP A 85 1.86 16.88 -13.12
CA ASP A 85 2.64 16.54 -14.30
C ASP A 85 2.10 15.26 -14.97
N ALA A 86 1.44 15.43 -16.11
CA ALA A 86 0.85 14.32 -16.86
C ALA A 86 1.88 13.31 -17.38
N VAL A 87 3.11 13.75 -17.69
CA VAL A 87 4.19 12.86 -18.16
C VAL A 87 4.68 12.01 -17.00
N GLU A 88 4.89 12.63 -15.83
CA GLU A 88 5.25 11.90 -14.62
C GLU A 88 4.16 10.92 -14.22
N PHE A 89 2.91 11.37 -14.18
CA PHE A 89 1.78 10.54 -13.79
C PHE A 89 1.64 9.30 -14.69
N GLN A 90 1.71 9.46 -16.01
CA GLN A 90 1.66 8.34 -16.95
C GLN A 90 2.86 7.41 -16.79
N THR A 91 4.04 7.96 -16.53
CA THR A 91 5.26 7.17 -16.26
C THR A 91 5.11 6.36 -14.98
N ALA A 92 4.47 6.93 -13.96
CA ALA A 92 4.21 6.28 -12.69
C ALA A 92 3.27 5.10 -12.84
N ILE A 93 2.14 5.26 -13.54
CA ILE A 93 1.19 4.19 -13.86
C ILE A 93 1.92 2.97 -14.46
N ASN A 94 2.78 3.23 -15.46
CA ASN A 94 3.54 2.17 -16.15
C ASN A 94 4.66 1.54 -15.29
N SER A 95 5.04 2.19 -14.19
CA SER A 95 6.17 1.78 -13.34
C SER A 95 5.75 1.23 -11.98
N MET A 96 4.52 1.44 -11.54
CA MET A 96 4.04 1.07 -10.20
C MET A 96 4.27 -0.41 -9.89
N PHE A 97 3.99 -1.33 -10.82
CA PHE A 97 4.26 -2.75 -10.59
C PHE A 97 5.74 -3.01 -10.27
N LYS A 98 6.66 -2.35 -10.99
CA LYS A 98 8.10 -2.45 -10.75
C LYS A 98 8.47 -1.86 -9.39
N TRP A 99 7.86 -0.74 -9.00
CA TRP A 99 8.11 -0.09 -7.71
C TRP A 99 7.59 -0.92 -6.52
N TYR A 100 6.41 -1.52 -6.63
CA TYR A 100 5.92 -2.45 -5.63
C TYR A 100 6.79 -3.70 -5.52
N ARG A 101 7.24 -4.25 -6.66
CA ARG A 101 8.15 -5.40 -6.68
C ARG A 101 9.53 -5.10 -6.09
N GLY A 102 10.03 -3.87 -6.27
CA GLY A 102 11.35 -3.43 -5.78
C GLY A 102 11.39 -3.08 -4.28
N ALA A 103 10.23 -2.84 -3.66
CA ALA A 103 10.16 -2.47 -2.26
C ALA A 103 10.64 -3.61 -1.33
N LYS A 104 11.33 -3.24 -0.25
CA LYS A 104 11.77 -4.21 0.77
C LYS A 104 10.61 -4.72 1.61
N ARG A 105 9.63 -3.86 1.88
CA ARG A 105 8.39 -4.19 2.58
C ARG A 105 7.25 -3.36 2.00
N CYS A 106 6.11 -3.99 1.80
CA CYS A 106 4.84 -3.33 1.50
C CYS A 106 3.98 -3.34 2.76
N TYR A 107 3.62 -2.17 3.26
CA TYR A 107 2.69 -2.02 4.38
C TYR A 107 1.31 -1.71 3.81
N VAL A 108 0.34 -2.58 4.09
CA VAL A 108 -1.06 -2.36 3.77
C VAL A 108 -1.73 -1.72 4.98
N TYR A 109 -2.12 -0.46 4.84
CA TYR A 109 -2.82 0.29 5.89
C TYR A 109 -4.32 0.32 5.62
N LEU A 110 -5.09 -0.35 6.47
CA LEU A 110 -6.53 -0.54 6.32
C LEU A 110 -7.29 0.47 7.19
N SER A 111 -7.61 1.63 6.60
CA SER A 111 -8.32 2.71 7.30
C SER A 111 -9.74 2.34 7.76
N ASP A 112 -10.33 1.29 7.21
CA ASP A 112 -11.68 0.79 7.46
C ASP A 112 -11.72 -0.47 8.33
N VAL A 113 -10.56 -0.97 8.77
CA VAL A 113 -10.45 -2.11 9.68
C VAL A 113 -10.02 -1.61 11.04
N SER A 114 -10.88 -1.79 12.05
CA SER A 114 -10.57 -1.50 13.44
C SER A 114 -10.52 -2.79 14.24
N CYS A 115 -9.43 -2.94 14.99
CA CYS A 115 -9.15 -4.11 15.81
C CYS A 115 -8.84 -3.67 17.24
N PRO A 116 -9.86 -3.29 18.02
CA PRO A 116 -9.63 -2.98 19.43
C PRO A 116 -9.05 -4.23 20.10
N SER A 117 -7.92 -4.04 20.77
CA SER A 117 -7.33 -5.02 21.68
C SER A 117 -8.27 -5.21 22.87
N ILE A 118 -9.37 -5.93 22.66
CA ILE A 118 -10.18 -6.42 23.77
C ILE A 118 -9.40 -7.62 24.30
N SER A 119 -8.80 -7.43 25.47
CA SER A 119 -8.42 -8.53 26.35
C SER A 119 -9.66 -9.42 26.52
N ASP A 120 -9.59 -10.62 25.94
CA ASP A 120 -10.59 -11.70 25.94
C ASP A 120 -11.80 -11.54 24.99
N PRO A 121 -11.66 -11.84 23.68
CA PRO A 121 -12.80 -12.08 22.80
C PRO A 121 -13.42 -13.48 23.08
N PRO A 122 -14.76 -13.63 22.99
CA PRO A 122 -15.42 -14.95 23.03
C PRO A 122 -14.91 -15.87 21.90
N PRO A 123 -14.91 -17.20 22.07
CA PRO A 123 -14.46 -18.13 21.05
C PRO A 123 -15.41 -18.13 19.83
N GLY A 124 -14.94 -17.52 18.75
CA GLY A 124 -15.63 -17.38 17.46
C GLY A 124 -14.94 -16.27 16.65
N ILE A 125 -14.90 -16.39 15.32
CA ILE A 125 -14.21 -15.51 14.35
C ILE A 125 -13.90 -14.15 14.96
N THR A 126 -12.62 -13.88 15.25
CA THR A 126 -12.22 -12.63 15.90
C THR A 126 -12.81 -11.48 15.08
N THR A 127 -13.43 -10.48 15.72
CA THR A 127 -14.07 -9.33 15.04
C THR A 127 -13.16 -8.71 13.96
N CYS A 128 -11.85 -8.82 14.18
CA CYS A 128 -10.78 -8.49 13.24
C CYS A 128 -10.80 -9.25 11.91
N GLU A 129 -11.01 -10.56 11.89
CA GLU A 129 -11.04 -11.32 10.63
C GLU A 129 -12.25 -10.91 9.78
N ALA A 130 -13.42 -10.74 10.40
CA ALA A 130 -14.61 -10.28 9.70
C ALA A 130 -14.42 -8.87 9.12
N ALA A 131 -13.85 -7.95 9.90
CA ALA A 131 -13.52 -6.60 9.45
C ALA A 131 -12.49 -6.61 8.31
N LEU A 132 -11.45 -7.44 8.43
CA LEU A 132 -10.44 -7.63 7.37
C LEU A 132 -11.09 -8.13 6.07
N ARG A 133 -11.91 -9.19 6.13
CA ARG A 133 -12.60 -9.75 4.97
C ARG A 133 -13.52 -8.73 4.29
N GLY A 134 -14.13 -7.84 5.07
CA GLY A 134 -14.99 -6.76 4.59
C GLY A 134 -14.26 -5.51 4.13
N SER A 135 -12.92 -5.46 4.22
CA SER A 135 -12.20 -4.23 3.87
C SER A 135 -12.33 -3.90 2.38
N ARG A 136 -12.61 -2.62 2.12
CA ARG A 136 -12.65 -2.03 0.77
C ARG A 136 -11.33 -2.17 0.04
N TRP A 137 -10.21 -2.39 0.74
CA TRP A 137 -8.91 -2.59 0.11
C TRP A 137 -8.91 -3.79 -0.86
N PHE A 138 -9.63 -4.87 -0.54
CA PHE A 138 -9.69 -6.05 -1.41
C PHE A 138 -10.48 -5.84 -2.70
N THR A 139 -11.33 -4.81 -2.75
CA THR A 139 -12.17 -4.50 -3.92
C THR A 139 -11.62 -3.35 -4.75
N ARG A 140 -10.47 -2.74 -4.43
CA ARG A 140 -9.88 -1.69 -5.28
C ARG A 140 -9.06 -2.30 -6.42
N GLY A 141 -9.12 -1.68 -7.60
CA GLY A 141 -8.38 -2.13 -8.80
C GLY A 141 -6.87 -2.25 -8.55
N TRP A 142 -6.23 -1.14 -8.18
CA TRP A 142 -4.77 -1.07 -8.00
C TRP A 142 -4.21 -2.04 -6.97
N THR A 143 -4.94 -2.32 -5.89
CA THR A 143 -4.44 -3.14 -4.77
C THR A 143 -4.15 -4.59 -5.18
N LEU A 144 -4.60 -5.05 -6.35
CA LEU A 144 -4.17 -6.31 -6.94
C LEU A 144 -2.65 -6.32 -7.17
N GLN A 145 -2.12 -5.29 -7.84
CA GLN A 145 -0.71 -5.18 -8.14
C GLN A 145 0.10 -4.98 -6.85
N GLU A 146 -0.45 -4.20 -5.92
CA GLU A 146 0.15 -3.94 -4.59
C GLU A 146 0.24 -5.20 -3.72
N LEU A 147 -0.62 -6.20 -3.98
CA LEU A 147 -0.61 -7.50 -3.30
C LEU A 147 0.37 -8.49 -3.94
N ILE A 148 0.34 -8.63 -5.27
CA ILE A 148 1.05 -9.69 -5.97
C ILE A 148 2.50 -9.33 -6.34
N ALA A 149 2.79 -8.04 -6.52
CA ALA A 149 4.12 -7.59 -6.96
C ALA A 149 5.16 -7.66 -5.82
N PRO A 150 4.91 -7.16 -4.59
CA PRO A 150 5.90 -7.20 -3.52
C PRO A 150 6.15 -8.62 -2.99
N GLN A 151 7.37 -8.86 -2.52
CA GLN A 151 7.73 -10.11 -1.85
C GLN A 151 7.11 -10.19 -0.45
N LEU A 152 7.25 -9.12 0.33
CA LEU A 152 6.74 -9.01 1.70
C LEU A 152 5.60 -7.99 1.76
N VAL A 153 4.43 -8.44 2.18
CA VAL A 153 3.24 -7.61 2.40
C VAL A 153 2.72 -7.86 3.81
N GLU A 154 2.54 -6.80 4.58
CA GLU A 154 2.09 -6.81 5.97
C GLU A 154 0.84 -5.95 6.12
N PHE A 155 -0.17 -6.47 6.80
CA PHE A 155 -1.47 -5.83 6.95
C PHE A 155 -1.61 -5.21 8.33
N TYR A 156 -2.11 -3.98 8.36
CA TYR A 156 -2.29 -3.22 9.58
C TYR A 156 -3.67 -2.57 9.65
N SER A 157 -4.24 -2.52 10.85
CA SER A 157 -5.50 -1.82 11.13
C SER A 157 -5.34 -0.31 11.08
N LYS A 158 -6.45 0.42 11.16
CA LYS A 158 -6.48 1.88 11.33
C LYS A 158 -5.68 2.35 12.55
N GLU A 159 -5.62 1.56 13.61
CA GLU A 159 -4.84 1.87 14.82
C GLU A 159 -3.35 1.54 14.68
N GLY A 160 -2.93 1.00 13.54
CA GLY A 160 -1.57 0.52 13.29
C GLY A 160 -1.26 -0.83 13.95
N ALA A 161 -2.28 -1.59 14.35
CA ALA A 161 -2.11 -2.93 14.89
C ALA A 161 -1.79 -3.93 13.77
N PHE A 162 -0.80 -4.79 13.98
CA PHE A 162 -0.43 -5.83 13.02
C PHE A 162 -1.50 -6.92 12.95
N LEU A 163 -2.05 -7.15 11.75
CA LEU A 163 -3.10 -8.13 11.50
C LEU A 163 -2.55 -9.45 10.96
N GLY A 164 -1.37 -9.41 10.35
CA GLY A 164 -0.73 -10.55 9.72
C GLY A 164 0.06 -10.16 8.47
N ASP A 165 0.77 -11.12 7.90
CA ASP A 165 1.46 -10.98 6.63
C ASP A 165 0.74 -11.76 5.51
N LYS A 166 1.19 -11.56 4.28
CA LYS A 166 0.65 -12.24 3.09
C LYS A 166 0.57 -13.77 3.22
N ARG A 167 1.50 -14.37 3.97
CA ARG A 167 1.57 -15.82 4.17
C ARG A 167 0.65 -16.26 5.30
N SER A 168 0.62 -15.55 6.42
CA SER A 168 -0.26 -15.87 7.56
C SER A 168 -1.73 -15.64 7.20
N LEU A 169 -2.04 -14.68 6.33
CA LEU A 169 -3.38 -14.35 5.86
C LEU A 169 -3.74 -15.02 4.52
N GLU A 170 -2.91 -15.92 4.00
CA GLU A 170 -3.06 -16.51 2.67
C GLU A 170 -4.46 -17.12 2.43
N ALA A 171 -4.99 -17.85 3.42
CA ALA A 171 -6.32 -18.45 3.33
C ALA A 171 -7.41 -17.38 3.19
N ILE A 172 -7.38 -16.35 4.05
CA ILE A 172 -8.33 -15.24 4.02
C ILE A 172 -8.24 -14.49 2.69
N ILE A 173 -7.02 -14.15 2.25
CA ILE A 173 -6.79 -13.41 1.00
C ILE A 173 -7.30 -14.22 -0.19
N ARG A 174 -7.00 -15.51 -0.26
CA ARG A 174 -7.47 -16.40 -1.33
C ARG A 174 -9.01 -16.47 -1.35
N ASP A 175 -9.63 -16.64 -0.18
CA ASP A 175 -11.08 -16.77 -0.09
C ASP A 175 -11.79 -15.47 -0.52
N VAL A 176 -11.24 -14.30 -0.17
CA VAL A 176 -11.81 -12.99 -0.53
C VAL A 176 -11.56 -12.62 -1.99
N THR A 177 -10.36 -12.90 -2.51
CA THR A 177 -9.92 -12.38 -3.82
C THR A 177 -9.96 -13.41 -4.96
N GLY A 178 -10.03 -14.71 -4.63
CA GLY A 178 -9.86 -15.80 -5.59
C GLY A 178 -8.42 -15.97 -6.09
N ILE A 179 -7.45 -15.20 -5.59
CA ILE A 179 -6.05 -15.29 -6.01
C ILE A 179 -5.45 -16.57 -5.44
N PRO A 180 -4.88 -17.46 -6.28
CA PRO A 180 -4.34 -18.74 -5.80
C PRO A 180 -3.09 -18.53 -4.93
N ALA A 181 -2.89 -19.41 -3.95
CA ALA A 181 -1.74 -19.40 -3.05
C ALA A 181 -0.39 -19.29 -3.78
N ARG A 182 -0.24 -19.95 -4.94
CA ARG A 182 0.97 -19.86 -5.76
C ARG A 182 1.28 -18.42 -6.21
N ALA A 183 0.27 -17.62 -6.53
CA ALA A 183 0.45 -16.21 -6.91
C ALA A 183 0.82 -15.36 -5.68
N LEU A 184 0.16 -15.60 -4.54
CA LEU A 184 0.47 -14.93 -3.27
C LEU A 184 1.90 -15.22 -2.80
N ARG A 185 2.44 -16.40 -3.13
CA ARG A 185 3.85 -16.80 -2.91
C ARG A 185 4.80 -16.35 -4.02
N ASN A 186 4.44 -15.32 -4.79
CA ASN A 186 5.27 -14.69 -5.83
C ASN A 186 5.74 -15.63 -6.96
N THR A 187 4.95 -16.66 -7.31
CA THR A 187 5.18 -17.41 -8.55
C THR A 187 5.13 -16.44 -9.74
N PRO A 188 6.05 -16.53 -10.73
CA PRO A 188 6.06 -15.62 -11.87
C PRO A 188 4.70 -15.53 -12.57
N LEU A 189 4.28 -14.31 -12.93
CA LEU A 189 3.00 -14.08 -13.60
C LEU A 189 2.88 -14.81 -14.95
N SER A 190 4.01 -15.09 -15.59
CA SER A 190 4.09 -15.89 -16.83
C SER A 190 3.66 -17.35 -16.64
N SER A 191 3.61 -17.85 -15.40
CA SER A 191 3.09 -19.18 -15.08
C SER A 191 1.56 -19.23 -14.98
N PHE A 192 0.87 -18.11 -15.20
CA PHE A 192 -0.58 -18.00 -15.16
C PHE A 192 -1.09 -17.58 -16.53
N THR A 193 -2.22 -18.16 -16.93
CA THR A 193 -2.91 -17.76 -18.15
C THR A 193 -3.40 -16.31 -18.05
N ILE A 194 -3.70 -15.70 -19.19
CA ILE A 194 -4.32 -14.37 -19.22
C ILE A 194 -5.66 -14.40 -18.48
N SER A 195 -6.51 -15.40 -18.77
CA SER A 195 -7.83 -15.56 -18.13
C SER A 195 -7.76 -15.77 -16.62
N GLU A 196 -6.75 -16.47 -16.10
CA GLU A 196 -6.52 -16.56 -14.65
C GLU A 196 -6.24 -15.18 -14.05
N ARG A 197 -5.37 -14.39 -14.70
CA ARG A 197 -4.99 -13.05 -14.21
C ARG A 197 -6.15 -12.07 -14.29
N GLU A 198 -6.90 -12.09 -15.39
CA GLU A 198 -8.14 -11.31 -15.55
C GLU A 198 -9.16 -11.69 -14.47
N ALA A 199 -9.26 -12.98 -14.13
CA ALA A 199 -10.19 -13.45 -13.12
C ALA A 199 -9.94 -12.82 -11.73
N TRP A 200 -8.69 -12.46 -11.41
CA TRP A 200 -8.32 -11.80 -10.15
C TRP A 200 -8.72 -10.32 -10.10
N ALA A 201 -8.95 -9.71 -11.26
CA ALA A 201 -9.36 -8.31 -11.40
C ALA A 201 -10.89 -8.14 -11.46
N ARG A 202 -11.65 -9.17 -11.86
CA ARG A 202 -13.10 -9.07 -12.14
C ARG A 202 -13.96 -8.44 -11.03
N ASN A 203 -13.65 -8.70 -9.76
CA ASN A 203 -14.44 -8.22 -8.63
C ASN A 203 -13.90 -6.91 -8.04
N ARG A 204 -12.96 -6.25 -8.74
CA ARG A 204 -12.32 -5.02 -8.27
C ARG A 204 -12.88 -3.82 -9.02
N GLU A 205 -13.14 -2.77 -8.25
CA GLU A 205 -13.63 -1.47 -8.69
C GLU A 205 -12.46 -0.53 -8.99
N THR A 206 -12.50 -0.02 -10.20
CA THR A 206 -11.65 1.03 -10.77
C THR A 206 -12.48 2.31 -10.75
N LYS A 207 -12.11 3.32 -9.94
CA LYS A 207 -12.93 4.55 -9.81
C LYS A 207 -12.53 5.63 -10.80
N HIS A 208 -11.29 5.58 -11.29
CA HIS A 208 -10.77 6.51 -12.28
C HIS A 208 -10.52 5.76 -13.59
N GLU A 209 -10.68 6.43 -14.74
CA GLU A 209 -10.44 5.80 -16.06
C GLU A 209 -9.00 5.28 -16.18
N GLU A 210 -8.04 5.90 -15.47
CA GLU A 210 -6.64 5.45 -15.35
C GLU A 210 -6.44 4.09 -14.64
N ASP A 211 -7.47 3.60 -13.95
CA ASP A 211 -7.47 2.32 -13.25
C ASP A 211 -7.88 1.14 -14.20
N MET A 212 -8.34 1.43 -15.42
CA MET A 212 -8.67 0.44 -16.45
C MET A 212 -7.43 0.13 -17.30
N VAL A 213 -6.71 -0.94 -16.96
CA VAL A 213 -5.67 -1.53 -17.82
C VAL A 213 -6.10 -2.90 -18.29
#